data_AF-A0A380EGF2-F1
#
_entry.id   AF-A0A380EGF2-F1
#
_cell.length_a   1.000
_cell.length_b   1.000
_cell.length_c   1.000
_cell.angle_alpha   90.00
_cell.angle_beta   90.00
_cell.angle_gamma   90.00
#
_symmetry.space_group_name_H-M   'P 1'
#
loop_
_entity.id
_entity.type
_entity.pdbx_description
1 polymer ?
#
loop_
_entity_poly.entity_id
_entity_poly.type
_entity_poly.pdbx_seq_one_letter_code
_entity_poly.pdbx_strand_id
1 'polypeptide(L)' 'MMREMGFCSGIENYSVHLNFATTGSTPYTLLDYFGDDWLVMIDESHVTLPQVRGMYNGDRARKQVLVDHGF' A
#
# COMPACT_ATOMS: atom_id res chain seq x y z
N MET A 1 -6.58 -11.51 20.25
CA MET A 1 -7.25 -11.13 18.98
C MET A 1 -6.69 -11.87 17.76
N MET A 2 -5.51 -11.54 17.20
CA MET A 2 -5.02 -12.26 15.99
C MET A 2 -4.88 -13.78 16.18
N ARG A 3 -4.31 -14.24 17.31
CA ARG A 3 -4.17 -15.69 17.59
C ARG A 3 -5.51 -16.41 17.85
N GLU A 4 -6.52 -15.69 18.31
CA GLU A 4 -7.81 -16.28 18.73
C GLU A 4 -8.85 -16.23 17.61
N MET A 5 -8.87 -15.13 16.87
CA MET A 5 -9.89 -14.82 15.86
C MET A 5 -9.34 -14.82 14.44
N GLY A 6 -8.02 -14.93 14.25
CA GLY A 6 -7.37 -14.74 12.95
C GLY A 6 -7.44 -13.30 12.43
N PHE A 7 -7.81 -12.33 13.28
CA PHE A 7 -8.06 -10.95 12.89
C PHE A 7 -7.76 -9.95 14.01
N CYS A 8 -7.49 -8.70 13.62
CA CYS A 8 -7.54 -7.53 14.49
C CYS A 8 -7.84 -6.26 13.68
N SER A 9 -8.28 -5.20 14.34
CA SER A 9 -8.30 -3.87 13.71
C SER A 9 -6.89 -3.47 13.29
N GLY A 10 -6.75 -2.83 12.11
CA GLY A 10 -5.45 -2.43 11.59
C GLY A 10 -4.58 -3.59 11.09
N ILE A 11 -5.17 -4.75 10.77
CA ILE A 11 -4.45 -5.94 10.30
C ILE A 11 -3.60 -5.66 9.06
N GLU A 12 -3.98 -4.69 8.23
CA GLU A 12 -3.25 -4.26 7.05
C GLU A 12 -1.82 -3.76 7.36
N ASN A 13 -1.57 -3.29 8.59
CA ASN A 13 -0.24 -2.89 9.03
C ASN A 13 0.73 -4.08 9.17
N TYR A 14 0.20 -5.30 9.22
CA TYR A 14 0.98 -6.55 9.27
C TYR A 14 1.09 -7.25 7.90
N SER A 15 0.60 -6.62 6.82
CA SER A 15 0.54 -7.21 5.47
C SER A 15 1.86 -7.83 5.00
N VAL A 16 3.00 -7.17 5.21
CA VAL A 16 4.32 -7.70 4.80
C VAL A 16 4.65 -9.02 5.52
N HIS A 17 4.28 -9.14 6.80
CA HIS A 17 4.53 -10.33 7.62
C HIS A 17 3.56 -11.47 7.24
N LEU A 18 2.30 -11.14 7.00
CA LEU A 18 1.26 -12.11 6.64
C LEU A 18 1.47 -12.68 5.23
N ASN A 19 2.04 -11.89 4.32
CA ASN A 19 2.43 -12.34 2.98
C ASN A 19 3.80 -13.01 2.94
N PHE A 20 4.52 -13.08 4.06
CA PHE A 20 5.91 -13.57 4.14
C PHE A 20 6.85 -12.89 3.13
N ALA A 21 6.56 -11.62 2.82
CA ALA A 21 7.34 -10.85 1.87
C ALA A 21 8.56 -10.22 2.56
N THR A 22 9.60 -9.90 1.79
CA THR A 22 10.78 -9.21 2.31
C THR A 22 10.47 -7.74 2.54
N THR A 23 10.93 -7.15 3.64
CA THR A 23 10.79 -5.71 3.90
C THR A 23 11.25 -4.88 2.71
N GLY A 24 10.41 -3.94 2.27
CA GLY A 24 10.67 -3.10 1.10
C GLY A 24 10.23 -3.71 -0.24
N SER A 25 9.68 -4.94 -0.26
CA SER A 25 9.05 -5.49 -1.45
C SER A 25 7.90 -4.61 -1.92
N THR A 26 7.72 -4.50 -3.24
CA THR A 26 6.55 -3.88 -3.85
C THR A 26 5.27 -4.57 -3.34
N PRO A 27 4.27 -3.82 -2.85
CA PRO A 27 3.01 -4.42 -2.41
C PRO A 27 2.19 -4.89 -3.61
N TYR A 28 1.35 -5.89 -3.39
CA TYR A 28 0.26 -6.19 -4.32
C TYR A 28 -0.75 -5.05 -4.33
N THR A 29 -1.23 -4.72 -5.52
CA THR A 29 -2.20 -3.68 -5.83
C THR A 29 -3.29 -4.23 -6.72
N LEU A 30 -4.26 -3.39 -7.09
CA LEU A 30 -5.25 -3.75 -8.10
C LEU A 30 -4.61 -4.09 -9.46
N LEU A 31 -3.45 -3.50 -9.77
CA LEU A 31 -2.79 -3.70 -11.06
C LEU A 31 -2.32 -5.14 -11.26
N ASP A 32 -1.94 -5.84 -10.19
CA ASP A 32 -1.46 -7.22 -10.25
C ASP A 32 -2.56 -8.25 -10.57
N TYR A 33 -3.83 -7.82 -10.56
CA TYR A 33 -4.96 -8.65 -10.97
C TYR A 33 -5.26 -8.52 -12.47
N PHE A 34 -4.69 -7.51 -13.14
CA PHE A 34 -4.71 -7.46 -14.59
C PHE A 34 -3.66 -8.44 -15.12
N GLY A 35 -3.99 -9.15 -16.21
CA GLY A 35 -3.00 -9.93 -16.95
C GLY A 35 -2.00 -9.02 -17.67
N ASP A 36 -1.12 -9.61 -18.47
CA ASP A 36 -0.06 -8.85 -19.15
C ASP A 36 -0.58 -7.87 -20.21
N ASP A 37 -1.75 -8.15 -20.80
CA ASP A 37 -2.38 -7.31 -21.83
C ASP A 37 -3.60 -6.57 -21.28
N TRP A 38 -3.38 -5.32 -20.87
CA TRP A 38 -4.41 -4.45 -20.32
C TRP A 38 -4.17 -3.00 -20.75
N LEU A 39 -5.24 -2.21 -20.74
CA LEU A 39 -5.21 -0.80 -21.07
C LEU A 39 -5.51 0.03 -19.82
N VAL A 40 -4.71 1.07 -19.58
CA VAL A 40 -5.05 2.14 -18.63
C VAL A 40 -5.32 3.43 -19.37
N MET A 41 -6.43 4.07 -19.00
CA MET A 41 -6.78 5.42 -19.43
C MET A 41 -6.58 6.37 -18.26
N ILE A 42 -5.74 7.38 -18.46
CA ILE A 42 -5.45 8.40 -17.44
C ILE A 42 -6.20 9.66 -17.82
N ASP A 43 -7.39 9.83 -17.25
CA ASP A 43 -8.14 11.07 -17.37
C ASP A 43 -7.43 12.20 -16.62
N GLU A 44 -7.54 13.42 -17.14
CA GLU A 44 -6.87 14.63 -16.63
C GLU A 44 -5.40 14.41 -16.28
N SER A 45 -4.64 13.81 -17.20
CA SER A 45 -3.26 13.35 -16.95
C SER A 45 -2.32 14.42 -16.39
N HIS A 46 -2.54 15.70 -16.71
CA HIS A 46 -1.79 16.83 -16.17
C HIS A 46 -1.95 17.02 -14.66
N VAL A 47 -3.03 16.49 -14.06
CA VAL A 47 -3.28 16.42 -12.62
C VAL A 47 -3.00 15.02 -12.07
N THR A 48 -3.49 13.99 -12.75
CA THR A 48 -3.46 12.59 -12.26
C THR A 48 -2.04 12.04 -12.19
N LEU A 49 -1.15 12.37 -13.13
CA LEU A 49 0.24 11.88 -13.09
C LEU A 49 1.02 12.45 -11.89
N PRO A 50 1.00 13.78 -11.62
CA PRO A 50 1.54 14.32 -10.36
C PRO A 50 0.92 13.68 -9.11
N GLN A 51 -0.39 13.43 -9.10
CA GLN A 51 -1.08 12.81 -7.97
C GLN A 51 -0.53 11.40 -7.69
N VAL A 52 -0.46 10.52 -8.70
CA VAL A 52 0.07 9.15 -8.56
C VAL A 52 1.51 9.17 -8.03
N ARG A 53 2.35 10.08 -8.55
CA ARG A 53 3.73 10.25 -8.07
C ARG A 53 3.79 10.70 -6.60
N GLY A 54 2.86 11.56 -6.17
CA GLY A 54 2.80 12.10 -4.82
C GLY A 54 2.38 11.10 -3.75
N MET A 55 1.64 10.04 -4.11
CA MET A 55 1.03 9.10 -3.16
C MET A 55 2.04 8.47 -2.20
N TYR A 56 3.18 7.95 -2.72
CA TYR A 56 4.19 7.29 -1.89
C TYR A 56 4.76 8.23 -0.82
N ASN A 57 5.12 9.45 -1.21
CA ASN A 57 5.73 10.42 -0.29
C ASN A 57 4.73 10.88 0.78
N GLY A 58 3.47 11.11 0.38
CA GLY A 58 2.40 11.49 1.29
C GLY A 58 2.08 10.41 2.32
N ASP A 59 1.93 9.16 1.88
CA ASP A 59 1.66 8.05 2.79
C ASP A 59 2.84 7.79 3.73
N ARG A 60 4.07 7.78 3.20
CA ARG A 60 5.28 7.59 4.01
C ARG A 60 5.43 8.66 5.08
N ALA A 61 5.23 9.94 4.75
CA ALA A 61 5.35 11.02 5.72
C ALA A 61 4.37 10.84 6.88
N ARG A 62 3.12 10.50 6.59
CA ARG A 62 2.09 10.25 7.61
C ARG A 62 2.39 9.02 8.46
N LYS A 63 2.80 7.91 7.83
CA LYS A 63 3.15 6.67 8.55
C LYS A 63 4.43 6.82 9.37
N GLN A 64 5.41 7.60 8.90
CA GLN A 64 6.64 7.83 9.64
C GLN A 64 6.36 8.52 10.98
N VAL A 65 5.48 9.51 11.01
CA VAL A 65 5.06 10.18 12.26
C VAL A 65 4.46 9.18 13.26
N LEU A 66 3.64 8.23 12.78
CA LEU A 66 3.07 7.18 13.63
C LEU A 66 4.18 6.30 14.23
N VAL A 67 5.12 5.85 13.39
CA VAL A 67 6.25 5.02 13.83
C VAL A 67 7.16 5.77 14.81
N ASP A 68 7.47 7.05 14.53
CA ASP A 68 8.32 7.89 15.37
C ASP A 68 7.72 8.10 16.78
N HIS A 69 6.39 8.02 16.89
CA HIS A 69 5.65 8.13 18.15
C HIS A 69 5.20 6.78 18.73
N GLY A 70 5.68 5.66 18.19
CA GLY A 70 5.47 4.33 18.77
C GLY A 70 4.06 3.77 18.59
N PHE A 71 3.37 4.20 17.54
CA PHE A 71 2.25 3.43 16.99
C PHE A 71 2.78 2.22 16.23
#